data_AF-A0A2A6CPE6-F1
#
_entry.id   AF-A0A2A6CPE6-F1
#
_cell.length_a   1.000
_cell.length_b   1.000
_cell.length_c   1.000
_cell.angle_alpha   90.00
_cell.angle_beta   90.00
_cell.angle_gamma   90.00
#
_symmetry.space_group_name_H-M   'P 1'
#
loop_
_entity.id
_entity.type
_entity.pdbx_description
1 polymer ?
#
loop_
_entity_poly.entity_id
_entity_poly.type
_entity_poly.pdbx_seq_one_letter_code
_entity_poly.pdbx_strand_id
1 'polypeptide(L)'
;MDEKRSYTFNPVTQRWDEDRNEPPATVPKLRRELIERFGRKMSLPNAFFGTWVSDKDDNMDAFLASKGINWLLRKASFLAAVLMTTLTIKISDLGVGRYLIEHSVMGKSAKWEFRIGEPYVTAGLENLERTVTPTLEGAALVERHFYASKTVQDDPIKYSVENGVLVQHRPFALVTHHIMPDLEEFDRCLVCDAPVTSTHYGVDACRACSLFFKRAMIVTGIQYPCRQGAYSCTVAKDGKFVCRRCRFDKCIAVGMFYDGPTKIRELRVAIPLLLRVGKEFKALNERRRVKELKVMRKCGLRMPHPTEEIYYVSAQASADIYTIAIVEALTFFENAFPTLRQLERRERESIFKDFMIKLNLISGYHGSRRLWKNCRTKAMLSAVTCYDTDFPVDFSAPGAADNKEPFKMSIRAHIDDHVNMFMPLLERLRLKEEEYHALAALTMTDQDVQLSERAQRLLDDIRTEIFANLHAYYRNDLALKDYSTRLGNLMSLNHTAQEVCSIFRVFFRFYFTIFDLHMADRAMAECFL
;
A
#
# COMPACT_ATOMS: atom_id res chain seq x y z
N MET A 1 -33.25 -23.81 10.25
CA MET A 1 -33.91 -22.58 9.74
C MET A 1 -33.76 -22.64 8.22
N ASP A 2 -34.87 -22.82 7.51
CA ASP A 2 -34.93 -23.12 6.08
C ASP A 2 -34.05 -22.18 5.22
N GLU A 3 -32.97 -22.72 4.66
CA GLU A 3 -31.95 -21.95 3.94
C GLU A 3 -32.29 -21.84 2.44
N LYS A 4 -33.14 -20.87 2.08
CA LYS A 4 -33.54 -20.57 0.70
C LYS A 4 -32.77 -19.35 0.17
N ARG A 5 -32.21 -19.45 -1.04
CA ARG A 5 -31.52 -18.35 -1.74
C ARG A 5 -32.44 -17.72 -2.78
N SER A 6 -32.55 -16.39 -2.77
CA SER A 6 -33.39 -15.61 -3.69
C SER A 6 -32.54 -14.99 -4.80
N TYR A 7 -32.94 -15.14 -6.06
CA TYR A 7 -32.33 -14.50 -7.24
C TYR A 7 -33.32 -13.47 -7.80
N THR A 8 -32.87 -12.25 -8.08
CA THR A 8 -33.71 -11.17 -8.61
C THR A 8 -33.43 -10.94 -10.10
N PHE A 9 -34.48 -10.86 -10.91
CA PHE A 9 -34.41 -10.61 -12.34
C PHE A 9 -35.20 -9.35 -12.70
N ASN A 10 -34.57 -8.44 -13.43
CA ASN A 10 -35.19 -7.19 -13.85
C ASN A 10 -35.89 -7.33 -15.21
N PRO A 11 -37.01 -6.61 -15.43
CA PRO A 11 -37.66 -6.58 -16.73
C PRO A 11 -36.79 -5.78 -17.72
N VAL A 12 -36.62 -6.28 -18.94
CA VAL A 12 -35.92 -5.54 -20.00
C VAL A 12 -36.82 -4.37 -20.45
N THR A 13 -36.53 -3.15 -20.00
CA THR A 13 -37.15 -1.92 -20.52
C THR A 13 -36.36 -1.42 -21.74
N GLN A 14 -37.06 -1.21 -22.86
CA GLN A 14 -36.46 -0.85 -24.17
C GLN A 14 -35.57 0.41 -24.10
N ARG A 15 -34.32 0.29 -24.52
CA ARG A 15 -33.39 1.37 -24.92
C ARG A 15 -32.21 0.67 -25.60
N TRP A 16 -31.89 0.77 -26.89
CA TRP A 16 -32.09 1.80 -27.92
C TRP A 16 -32.33 1.13 -29.28
N ASP A 17 -33.35 1.56 -29.99
CA ASP A 17 -33.33 1.73 -31.46
C ASP A 17 -34.31 2.88 -31.75
N GLU A 18 -33.73 4.05 -32.04
CA GLU A 18 -34.46 5.18 -32.63
C GLU A 18 -34.78 4.80 -34.07
N ASP A 19 -36.00 4.34 -34.34
CA ASP A 19 -36.73 4.68 -35.57
C ASP A 19 -38.13 4.08 -35.60
N ARG A 20 -39.11 4.96 -35.90
CA ARG A 20 -40.52 4.73 -36.32
C ARG A 20 -41.62 4.79 -35.24
N ASN A 21 -42.22 5.99 -35.21
CA ASN A 21 -43.66 6.32 -35.30
C ASN A 21 -44.70 5.42 -34.59
N GLU A 22 -45.31 6.03 -33.57
CA GLU A 22 -46.68 5.96 -33.01
C GLU A 22 -47.61 4.73 -33.17
N PRO A 23 -48.44 4.45 -32.14
CA PRO A 23 -49.31 3.27 -32.02
C PRO A 23 -50.67 3.46 -32.73
N PRO A 24 -51.54 2.43 -32.76
CA PRO A 24 -52.74 2.59 -31.93
C PRO A 24 -53.32 1.31 -31.28
N ALA A 25 -54.22 1.61 -30.36
CA ALA A 25 -54.94 0.79 -29.40
C ALA A 25 -56.00 -0.19 -29.98
N THR A 26 -56.62 -0.91 -29.04
CA THR A 26 -57.78 -1.84 -29.09
C THR A 26 -57.38 -3.29 -29.38
N VAL A 27 -57.77 -4.30 -28.57
CA VAL A 27 -59.15 -4.68 -28.25
C VAL A 27 -59.24 -5.47 -26.91
N PRO A 28 -59.92 -4.96 -25.87
CA PRO A 28 -60.29 -5.72 -24.67
C PRO A 28 -61.78 -6.15 -24.70
N LYS A 29 -62.14 -7.06 -25.61
CA LYS A 29 -63.47 -7.73 -25.60
C LYS A 29 -63.39 -9.26 -25.68
N LEU A 30 -62.48 -9.83 -26.47
CA LEU A 30 -62.29 -11.29 -26.56
C LEU A 30 -61.78 -11.93 -25.25
N ARG A 31 -61.04 -11.16 -24.43
CA ARG A 31 -60.44 -11.63 -23.17
C ARG A 31 -61.48 -11.86 -22.06
N ARG A 32 -62.60 -11.12 -22.06
CA ARG A 32 -63.67 -11.29 -21.07
C ARG A 32 -64.53 -12.52 -21.36
N GLU A 33 -64.87 -12.74 -22.63
CA GLU A 33 -65.71 -13.88 -23.04
C GLU A 33 -65.01 -15.24 -22.93
N LEU A 34 -63.68 -15.31 -23.08
CA LEU A 34 -62.91 -16.55 -22.89
C LEU A 34 -62.71 -16.95 -21.42
N ILE A 35 -62.70 -15.99 -20.50
CA ILE A 35 -62.56 -16.22 -19.05
C ILE A 35 -63.89 -16.66 -18.42
N GLU A 36 -65.03 -16.19 -18.95
CA GLU A 36 -66.36 -16.57 -18.45
C GLU A 36 -66.83 -17.96 -18.91
N ARG A 37 -66.30 -18.48 -20.02
CA ARG A 37 -66.80 -19.73 -20.64
C ARG A 37 -66.02 -21.00 -20.25
N PHE A 38 -64.84 -20.89 -19.64
CA PHE A 38 -64.07 -22.02 -19.11
C PHE A 38 -63.80 -21.82 -17.62
N GLY A 39 -64.59 -22.50 -16.79
CA GLY A 39 -64.60 -22.35 -15.34
C GLY A 39 -63.22 -22.41 -14.69
N ARG A 40 -62.99 -21.47 -13.76
CA ARG A 40 -61.93 -21.41 -12.73
C ARG A 40 -60.81 -22.45 -12.90
N LYS A 41 -59.96 -22.28 -13.92
CA LYS A 41 -58.62 -22.85 -13.93
C LYS A 41 -57.64 -21.71 -13.66
N MET A 42 -56.78 -21.91 -12.67
CA MET A 42 -55.81 -20.92 -12.19
C MET A 42 -54.99 -20.39 -13.38
N SER A 43 -55.20 -19.12 -13.74
CA SER A 43 -54.39 -18.44 -14.75
C SER A 43 -53.16 -17.83 -14.10
N LEU A 44 -51.99 -17.93 -14.74
CA LEU A 44 -50.77 -17.30 -14.24
C LEU A 44 -50.96 -15.76 -14.20
N PRO A 45 -50.57 -15.07 -13.12
CA PRO A 45 -50.72 -13.61 -13.05
C PRO A 45 -49.96 -12.89 -14.17
N ASN A 46 -50.55 -11.81 -14.72
CA ASN A 46 -49.96 -11.07 -15.85
C ASN A 46 -48.54 -10.53 -15.56
N ALA A 47 -48.21 -10.35 -14.27
CA ALA A 47 -46.93 -9.85 -13.81
C ALA A 47 -45.74 -10.78 -14.13
N PHE A 48 -45.96 -12.07 -14.43
CA PHE A 48 -44.88 -13.01 -14.78
C PHE A 48 -44.46 -12.93 -16.25
N PHE A 49 -45.30 -12.40 -17.13
CA PHE A 49 -45.04 -12.39 -18.57
C PHE A 49 -44.02 -11.32 -18.95
N GLY A 50 -43.10 -11.66 -19.85
CA GLY A 50 -42.02 -10.78 -20.27
C GLY A 50 -40.66 -11.48 -20.32
N THR A 51 -39.63 -10.69 -20.58
CA THR A 51 -38.22 -11.15 -20.58
C THR A 51 -37.51 -10.55 -19.37
N TRP A 52 -36.90 -11.43 -18.58
CA TRP A 52 -36.26 -11.12 -17.31
C TRP A 52 -34.78 -11.45 -17.41
N VAL A 53 -33.93 -10.52 -16.98
CA VAL A 53 -32.46 -10.69 -17.02
C VAL A 53 -31.90 -10.64 -15.60
N SER A 54 -31.02 -11.58 -15.28
CA SER A 54 -30.34 -11.63 -13.98
C SER A 54 -29.46 -10.40 -13.81
N ASP A 55 -29.63 -9.68 -12.70
CA ASP A 55 -28.64 -8.69 -12.28
C ASP A 55 -27.35 -9.40 -11.85
N LYS A 56 -26.21 -8.70 -11.99
CA LYS A 56 -24.92 -9.16 -11.47
C LYS A 56 -25.02 -9.28 -9.95
N ASP A 57 -24.64 -10.44 -9.44
CA ASP A 57 -25.01 -10.92 -8.12
C ASP A 57 -24.07 -10.33 -7.04
N ASP A 58 -24.34 -9.10 -6.57
CA ASP A 58 -23.52 -8.39 -5.59
C ASP A 58 -23.45 -9.07 -4.20
N ASN A 59 -24.34 -10.04 -3.93
CA ASN A 59 -24.45 -10.70 -2.62
C ASN A 59 -23.89 -12.14 -2.55
N MET A 60 -23.34 -12.69 -3.64
CA MET A 60 -22.86 -14.08 -3.64
C MET A 60 -21.64 -14.29 -2.73
N ASP A 61 -20.67 -13.36 -2.73
CA ASP A 61 -19.47 -13.46 -1.88
C ASP A 61 -19.84 -13.34 -0.39
N ALA A 62 -20.76 -12.42 -0.05
CA ALA A 62 -21.26 -12.23 1.32
C ALA A 62 -22.04 -13.45 1.83
N PHE A 63 -22.86 -14.05 0.97
CA PHE A 63 -23.60 -15.26 1.32
C PHE A 63 -22.68 -16.48 1.51
N LEU A 64 -21.74 -16.74 0.58
CA LEU A 64 -20.78 -17.85 0.72
C LEU A 64 -19.86 -17.64 1.94
N ALA A 65 -19.55 -16.39 2.27
CA ALA A 65 -18.83 -16.04 3.50
C ALA A 65 -19.66 -16.42 4.75
N SER A 66 -20.96 -16.12 4.76
CA SER A 66 -21.86 -16.47 5.88
C SER A 66 -21.99 -17.98 6.12
N LYS A 67 -21.72 -18.79 5.09
CA LYS A 67 -21.72 -20.26 5.16
C LYS A 67 -20.34 -20.87 5.43
N GLY A 68 -19.33 -20.03 5.67
CA GLY A 68 -18.00 -20.48 6.09
C GLY A 68 -17.12 -21.05 4.97
N ILE A 69 -17.50 -20.85 3.70
CA ILE A 69 -16.73 -21.35 2.55
C ILE A 69 -15.44 -20.51 2.40
N ASN A 70 -14.31 -21.16 2.13
CA ASN A 70 -13.01 -20.47 2.10
C ASN A 70 -12.93 -19.42 0.97
N TRP A 71 -12.09 -18.40 1.14
CA TRP A 71 -12.01 -17.27 0.20
C TRP A 71 -11.54 -17.68 -1.20
N LEU A 72 -10.64 -18.66 -1.31
CA LEU A 72 -10.11 -19.11 -2.60
C LEU A 72 -11.20 -19.78 -3.43
N LEU A 73 -12.01 -20.63 -2.80
CA LEU A 73 -13.21 -21.26 -3.36
C LEU A 73 -14.26 -20.21 -3.71
N ARG A 74 -14.48 -19.22 -2.83
CA ARG A 74 -15.38 -18.09 -3.10
C ARG A 74 -14.96 -17.29 -4.33
N LYS A 75 -13.67 -17.01 -4.50
CA LYS A 75 -13.13 -16.32 -5.67
C LYS A 75 -13.08 -17.20 -6.92
N ALA A 76 -12.88 -18.51 -6.79
CA ALA A 76 -13.01 -19.45 -7.90
C ALA A 76 -14.47 -19.54 -8.38
N SER A 77 -15.44 -19.59 -7.46
CA SER A 77 -16.87 -19.50 -7.80
C SER A 77 -17.26 -18.13 -8.34
N PHE A 78 -16.61 -17.06 -7.90
CA PHE A 78 -16.79 -15.72 -8.47
C PHE A 78 -16.22 -15.66 -9.89
N LEU A 79 -15.08 -16.30 -10.17
CA LEU A 79 -14.53 -16.42 -11.52
C LEU A 79 -15.45 -17.25 -12.42
N ALA A 80 -16.00 -18.36 -11.92
CA ALA A 80 -16.98 -19.18 -12.64
C ALA A 80 -18.31 -18.44 -12.86
N ALA A 81 -18.77 -17.62 -11.90
CA ALA A 81 -19.96 -16.79 -12.02
C ALA A 81 -19.77 -15.58 -12.94
N VAL A 82 -18.58 -14.96 -12.94
CA VAL A 82 -18.18 -13.91 -13.88
C VAL A 82 -18.02 -14.46 -15.30
N LEU A 83 -17.62 -15.73 -15.43
CA LEU A 83 -17.60 -16.49 -16.68
C LEU A 83 -18.98 -17.08 -17.07
N MET A 84 -20.05 -16.80 -16.35
CA MET A 84 -21.43 -17.23 -16.66
C MET A 84 -22.32 -15.99 -16.81
N THR A 85 -22.08 -15.19 -17.85
CA THR A 85 -22.81 -13.94 -18.09
C THR A 85 -24.27 -14.18 -18.52
N THR A 86 -25.17 -13.55 -17.77
CA THR A 86 -26.61 -13.30 -18.03
C THR A 86 -27.49 -14.53 -18.29
N LEU A 87 -28.14 -15.01 -17.22
CA LEU A 87 -29.30 -15.89 -17.34
C LEU A 87 -30.53 -15.04 -17.74
N THR A 88 -31.13 -15.36 -18.88
CA THR A 88 -32.37 -14.73 -19.34
C THR A 88 -33.53 -15.72 -19.21
N ILE A 89 -34.62 -15.29 -18.57
CA ILE A 89 -35.87 -16.05 -18.45
C ILE A 89 -36.95 -15.33 -19.22
N LYS A 90 -37.57 -16.00 -20.21
CA LYS A 90 -38.72 -15.46 -20.94
C LYS A 90 -39.95 -16.32 -20.68
N ILE A 91 -41.04 -15.68 -20.25
CA ILE A 91 -42.33 -16.36 -19.99
C ILE A 91 -43.38 -15.81 -20.95
N SER A 92 -43.97 -16.69 -21.76
CA SER A 92 -44.97 -16.33 -22.78
C SER A 92 -46.27 -17.13 -22.58
N ASP A 93 -47.41 -16.48 -22.79
CA ASP A 93 -48.73 -17.13 -22.81
C ASP A 93 -49.04 -17.65 -24.21
N LEU A 94 -49.28 -18.96 -24.34
CA LEU A 94 -49.62 -19.62 -25.60
C LEU A 94 -51.13 -19.79 -25.78
N GLY A 95 -51.95 -19.33 -24.82
CA GLY A 95 -53.40 -19.47 -24.81
C GLY A 95 -53.88 -20.85 -24.33
N VAL A 96 -55.15 -20.91 -23.91
CA VAL A 96 -55.81 -22.15 -23.42
C VAL A 96 -55.08 -22.77 -22.21
N GLY A 97 -54.54 -21.93 -21.32
CA GLY A 97 -53.90 -22.34 -20.07
C GLY A 97 -52.51 -23.01 -20.22
N ARG A 98 -51.87 -22.87 -21.40
CA ARG A 98 -50.49 -23.32 -21.66
C ARG A 98 -49.51 -22.14 -21.63
N TYR A 99 -48.36 -22.36 -21.01
CA TYR A 99 -47.32 -21.34 -20.87
C TYR A 99 -45.98 -21.90 -21.34
N LEU A 100 -45.15 -21.04 -21.94
CA LEU A 100 -43.79 -21.36 -22.38
C LEU A 100 -42.78 -20.61 -21.52
N ILE A 101 -41.82 -21.34 -20.95
CA ILE A 101 -40.64 -20.78 -20.29
C ILE A 101 -39.41 -21.09 -21.14
N GLU A 102 -38.63 -20.06 -21.43
CA GLU A 102 -37.33 -20.17 -22.12
C GLU A 102 -36.22 -19.67 -21.20
N HIS A 103 -35.22 -20.52 -20.94
CA HIS A 103 -34.00 -20.16 -20.21
C HIS A 103 -32.83 -20.12 -21.18
N SER A 104 -32.10 -19.01 -21.21
CA SER A 104 -30.90 -18.85 -22.04
C SER A 104 -29.68 -18.51 -21.19
N VAL A 105 -28.58 -19.22 -21.44
CA VAL A 105 -27.27 -19.01 -20.80
C VAL A 105 -26.17 -19.21 -21.85
N MET A 106 -25.32 -18.19 -22.08
CA MET A 106 -24.11 -18.32 -22.92
C MET A 106 -24.39 -18.96 -24.31
N GLY A 107 -25.51 -18.63 -24.94
CA GLY A 107 -25.89 -19.12 -26.27
C GLY A 107 -26.56 -20.51 -26.31
N LYS A 108 -26.73 -21.20 -25.19
CA LYS A 108 -27.59 -22.39 -25.08
C LYS A 108 -28.95 -21.98 -24.52
N SER A 109 -30.03 -22.37 -25.20
CA SER A 109 -31.40 -22.13 -24.74
C SER A 109 -32.15 -23.44 -24.53
N ALA A 110 -32.83 -23.53 -23.39
CA ALA A 110 -33.72 -24.63 -23.07
C ALA A 110 -35.15 -24.07 -22.94
N LYS A 111 -36.11 -24.73 -23.59
CA LYS A 111 -37.50 -24.27 -23.68
C LYS A 111 -38.43 -25.39 -23.26
N TRP A 112 -39.42 -25.08 -22.44
CA TRP A 112 -40.42 -26.07 -22.03
C TRP A 112 -41.81 -25.46 -21.90
N GLU A 113 -42.79 -26.20 -22.39
CA GLU A 113 -44.21 -25.87 -22.25
C GLU A 113 -44.78 -26.55 -21.01
N PHE A 114 -45.60 -25.84 -20.24
CA PHE A 114 -46.24 -26.39 -19.06
C PHE A 114 -47.67 -25.89 -18.86
N ARG A 115 -48.41 -26.63 -18.04
CA ARG A 115 -49.74 -26.27 -17.52
C ARG A 115 -49.71 -26.30 -16.00
N ILE A 116 -50.36 -25.33 -15.38
CA ILE A 116 -50.41 -25.26 -13.91
C ILE A 116 -51.19 -26.47 -13.37
N GLY A 117 -50.53 -27.26 -12.52
CA GLY A 117 -51.06 -28.45 -11.86
C GLY A 117 -50.73 -29.78 -12.55
N GLU A 118 -50.19 -29.77 -13.76
CA GLU A 118 -49.87 -30.99 -14.53
C GLU A 118 -48.35 -31.24 -14.54
N PRO A 119 -47.86 -32.43 -14.17
CA PRO A 119 -46.44 -32.75 -14.23
C PRO A 119 -45.98 -32.91 -15.68
N TYR A 120 -44.78 -32.40 -15.99
CA TYR A 120 -44.12 -32.60 -17.28
C TYR A 120 -42.67 -33.08 -17.08
N VAL A 121 -42.15 -33.84 -18.03
CA VAL A 121 -40.75 -34.31 -18.01
C VAL A 121 -39.91 -33.36 -18.86
N THR A 122 -38.78 -32.93 -18.32
CA THR A 122 -37.82 -32.07 -19.03
C THR A 122 -36.40 -32.48 -18.71
N ALA A 123 -35.49 -32.35 -19.67
CA ALA A 123 -34.07 -32.44 -19.42
C ALA A 123 -33.55 -31.05 -19.04
N GLY A 124 -32.96 -30.91 -17.85
CA GLY A 124 -32.34 -29.64 -17.45
C GLY A 124 -31.14 -29.27 -18.32
N LEU A 125 -30.57 -28.08 -18.13
CA LEU A 125 -29.30 -27.65 -18.76
C LEU A 125 -28.12 -28.61 -18.47
N GLU A 126 -28.32 -29.50 -17.51
CA GLU A 126 -27.41 -30.52 -16.96
C GLU A 126 -27.55 -31.88 -17.67
N ASN A 127 -28.44 -31.99 -18.68
CA ASN A 127 -28.81 -33.23 -19.40
C ASN A 127 -29.37 -34.37 -18.53
N LEU A 128 -29.81 -34.08 -17.30
CA LEU A 128 -30.50 -35.02 -16.44
C LEU A 128 -32.03 -34.89 -16.62
N GLU A 129 -32.71 -36.01 -16.86
CA GLU A 129 -34.18 -36.06 -16.92
C GLU A 129 -34.79 -35.84 -15.53
N ARG A 130 -35.76 -34.92 -15.47
CA ARG A 130 -36.51 -34.61 -14.26
C ARG A 130 -37.99 -34.42 -14.56
N THR A 131 -38.84 -34.81 -13.62
CA THR A 131 -40.28 -34.53 -13.66
C THR A 131 -40.55 -33.29 -12.83
N VAL A 132 -41.16 -32.28 -13.44
CA VAL A 132 -41.45 -30.99 -12.82
C VAL A 132 -42.96 -30.81 -12.72
N THR A 133 -43.46 -30.48 -11.53
CA THR A 133 -44.88 -30.16 -11.29
C THR A 133 -45.01 -28.69 -10.89
N PRO A 134 -45.50 -27.82 -11.79
CA PRO A 134 -45.72 -26.41 -11.49
C PRO A 134 -47.09 -26.21 -10.83
N THR A 135 -47.13 -25.59 -9.66
CA THR A 135 -48.35 -25.28 -8.91
C THR A 135 -48.38 -23.82 -8.52
N LEU A 136 -49.56 -23.20 -8.44
CA LEU A 136 -49.69 -21.83 -7.98
C LEU A 136 -50.06 -21.82 -6.50
N GLU A 137 -49.15 -21.35 -5.64
CA GLU A 137 -49.39 -21.19 -4.20
C GLU A 137 -49.56 -19.68 -3.90
N GLY A 138 -50.81 -19.23 -3.79
CA GLY A 138 -51.12 -17.80 -3.63
C GLY A 138 -50.79 -17.01 -4.91
N ALA A 139 -49.90 -16.03 -4.81
CA ALA A 139 -49.39 -15.24 -5.95
C ALA A 139 -48.06 -15.75 -6.52
N ALA A 140 -47.50 -16.83 -5.96
CA ALA A 140 -46.21 -17.40 -6.35
C ALA A 140 -46.37 -18.68 -7.18
N LEU A 141 -45.55 -18.83 -8.23
CA LEU A 141 -45.42 -20.06 -9.00
C LEU A 141 -44.40 -20.97 -8.31
N VAL A 142 -44.77 -22.20 -8.00
CA VAL A 142 -43.96 -23.16 -7.27
C VAL A 142 -43.72 -24.40 -8.12
N GLU A 143 -42.47 -24.66 -8.47
CA GLU A 143 -42.05 -25.85 -9.21
C GLU A 143 -41.45 -26.89 -8.24
N ARG A 144 -42.05 -28.07 -8.22
CA ARG A 144 -41.50 -29.24 -7.50
C ARG A 144 -40.79 -30.14 -8.49
N HIS A 145 -39.52 -30.45 -8.24
CA HIS A 145 -38.65 -31.22 -9.13
C HIS A 145 -38.42 -32.61 -8.54
N PHE A 146 -38.52 -33.65 -9.38
CA PHE A 146 -38.22 -35.03 -9.01
C PHE A 146 -37.21 -35.62 -10.00
N TYR A 147 -36.09 -36.13 -9.48
CA TYR A 147 -35.03 -36.76 -10.27
C TYR A 147 -35.08 -38.27 -10.10
N ALA A 148 -35.08 -39.03 -11.19
CA ALA A 148 -35.22 -40.49 -11.13
C ALA A 148 -34.04 -41.20 -10.42
N SER A 149 -32.87 -40.55 -10.35
CA SER A 149 -31.62 -41.12 -9.82
C SER A 149 -31.30 -40.80 -8.36
N LYS A 150 -32.14 -40.01 -7.66
CA LYS A 150 -31.91 -39.62 -6.27
C LYS A 150 -33.08 -40.06 -5.37
N THR A 151 -32.77 -40.61 -4.21
CA THR A 151 -33.74 -41.06 -3.19
C THR A 151 -34.33 -39.91 -2.36
N VAL A 152 -33.79 -38.70 -2.46
CA VAL A 152 -34.22 -37.52 -1.69
C VAL A 152 -34.90 -36.52 -2.63
N GLN A 153 -36.09 -36.07 -2.26
CA GLN A 153 -36.86 -35.07 -3.00
C GLN A 153 -36.32 -33.67 -2.72
N ASP A 154 -35.89 -32.94 -3.75
CA ASP A 154 -35.37 -31.58 -3.58
C ASP A 154 -36.49 -30.60 -3.20
N ASP A 155 -36.13 -29.60 -2.39
CA ASP A 155 -37.04 -28.53 -1.97
C ASP A 155 -37.58 -27.74 -3.20
N PRO A 156 -38.85 -27.28 -3.16
CA PRO A 156 -39.48 -26.62 -4.30
C PRO A 156 -38.82 -25.29 -4.66
N ILE A 157 -38.68 -25.04 -5.96
CA ILE A 157 -38.29 -23.73 -6.50
C ILE A 157 -39.52 -22.83 -6.52
N LYS A 158 -39.43 -21.63 -5.92
CA LYS A 158 -40.54 -20.67 -5.90
C LYS A 158 -40.21 -19.42 -6.69
N TYR A 159 -41.15 -18.92 -7.48
CA TYR A 159 -41.07 -17.67 -8.23
C TYR A 159 -42.16 -16.71 -7.73
N SER A 160 -41.77 -15.53 -7.26
CA SER A 160 -42.68 -14.42 -6.92
C SER A 160 -42.32 -13.20 -7.78
N VAL A 161 -43.28 -12.33 -8.06
CA VAL A 161 -42.99 -11.02 -8.65
C VAL A 161 -43.23 -9.97 -7.57
N GLU A 162 -42.15 -9.34 -7.11
CA GLU A 162 -42.15 -8.37 -6.02
C GLU A 162 -41.62 -7.05 -6.55
N ASN A 163 -42.40 -5.96 -6.36
CA ASN A 163 -42.03 -4.61 -6.81
C ASN A 163 -41.63 -4.50 -8.30
N GLY A 164 -42.23 -5.33 -9.17
CA GLY A 164 -41.93 -5.33 -10.61
C GLY A 164 -40.67 -6.11 -11.02
N VAL A 165 -40.07 -6.86 -10.09
CA VAL A 165 -38.89 -7.71 -10.28
C VAL A 165 -39.28 -9.17 -10.03
N LEU A 166 -38.85 -10.09 -10.89
CA LEU A 166 -39.08 -11.52 -10.70
C LEU A 166 -38.04 -12.07 -9.71
N VAL A 167 -38.50 -12.67 -8.62
CA VAL A 167 -37.66 -13.25 -7.57
C VAL A 167 -37.78 -14.77 -7.59
N GLN A 168 -36.67 -15.48 -7.81
CA GLN A 168 -36.60 -16.94 -7.77
C GLN A 168 -35.92 -17.42 -6.50
N HIS A 169 -36.62 -18.18 -5.66
CA HIS A 169 -36.06 -18.84 -4.49
C HIS A 169 -35.63 -20.28 -4.82
N ARG A 170 -34.34 -20.61 -4.64
CA ARG A 170 -33.78 -21.96 -4.78
C ARG A 170 -33.18 -22.50 -3.46
N PRO A 171 -33.24 -23.82 -3.23
CA PRO A 171 -32.58 -24.45 -2.08
C PRO A 171 -31.05 -24.52 -2.27
N PHE A 172 -30.30 -24.38 -1.18
CA PHE A 172 -28.83 -24.32 -1.19
C PHE A 172 -28.16 -25.60 -1.74
N ALA A 173 -28.72 -26.79 -1.50
CA ALA A 173 -28.13 -28.08 -1.88
C ALA A 173 -28.02 -28.31 -3.41
N LEU A 174 -28.90 -27.69 -4.21
CA LEU A 174 -28.84 -27.75 -5.67
C LEU A 174 -27.71 -26.87 -6.25
N VAL A 175 -27.24 -25.88 -5.50
CA VAL A 175 -26.18 -24.96 -5.95
C VAL A 175 -24.79 -25.55 -5.73
N THR A 176 -24.60 -26.36 -4.70
CA THR A 176 -23.30 -26.97 -4.36
C THR A 176 -22.95 -28.18 -5.22
N HIS A 177 -23.92 -29.02 -5.57
CA HIS A 177 -23.69 -30.18 -6.45
C HIS A 177 -23.26 -29.82 -7.88
N HIS A 178 -23.59 -28.62 -8.35
CA HIS A 178 -23.17 -28.15 -9.66
C HIS A 178 -21.71 -27.69 -9.72
N ILE A 179 -21.12 -27.37 -8.57
CA ILE A 179 -19.82 -26.71 -8.53
C ILE A 179 -18.73 -27.68 -8.06
N MET A 180 -19.01 -28.61 -7.14
CA MET A 180 -18.00 -29.54 -6.59
C MET A 180 -18.59 -30.91 -6.21
N PRO A 181 -18.30 -32.00 -6.96
CA PRO A 181 -18.86 -33.31 -6.68
C PRO A 181 -18.16 -34.09 -5.54
N ASP A 182 -16.91 -33.78 -5.16
CA ASP A 182 -16.09 -34.69 -4.33
C ASP A 182 -15.45 -33.98 -3.11
N LEU A 183 -16.14 -33.90 -1.97
CA LEU A 183 -15.57 -33.44 -0.70
C LEU A 183 -16.03 -34.32 0.48
N GLU A 184 -15.35 -35.44 0.69
CA GLU A 184 -15.31 -36.12 1.99
C GLU A 184 -13.83 -36.35 2.38
N GLU A 185 -13.51 -36.08 3.67
CA GLU A 185 -12.19 -36.14 4.37
C GLU A 185 -11.31 -34.87 4.42
N PHE A 186 -11.51 -34.02 5.44
CA PHE A 186 -10.48 -33.08 5.94
C PHE A 186 -10.46 -32.99 7.48
N ASP A 187 -10.00 -34.05 8.16
CA ASP A 187 -9.87 -34.09 9.63
C ASP A 187 -8.44 -33.77 10.15
N ARG A 188 -7.55 -33.17 9.34
CA ARG A 188 -6.14 -32.91 9.70
C ARG A 188 -5.70 -31.46 9.50
N CYS A 189 -4.82 -31.00 10.38
CA CYS A 189 -4.32 -29.63 10.37
C CYS A 189 -3.29 -29.42 9.27
N LEU A 190 -3.56 -28.51 8.34
CA LEU A 190 -2.67 -28.20 7.20
C LEU A 190 -1.29 -27.64 7.60
N VAL A 191 -1.12 -27.23 8.86
CA VAL A 191 0.14 -26.69 9.39
C VAL A 191 1.00 -27.77 10.04
N CYS A 192 0.43 -28.61 10.92
CA CYS A 192 1.20 -29.55 11.76
C CYS A 192 0.62 -30.97 11.83
N ASP A 193 -0.36 -31.28 10.97
CA ASP A 193 -0.98 -32.60 10.78
C ASP A 193 -1.70 -33.19 12.01
N ALA A 194 -1.92 -32.36 13.04
CA ALA A 194 -2.73 -32.71 14.19
C ALA A 194 -4.22 -32.84 13.80
N PRO A 195 -5.01 -33.71 14.44
CA PRO A 195 -6.44 -33.84 14.15
C PRO A 195 -7.17 -32.51 14.37
N VAL A 196 -8.12 -32.21 13.50
CA VAL A 196 -8.90 -30.97 13.48
C VAL A 196 -10.37 -31.31 13.64
N THR A 197 -11.05 -30.57 14.51
CA THR A 197 -12.50 -30.68 14.72
C THR A 197 -13.25 -29.46 14.19
N SER A 198 -12.55 -28.38 13.82
CA SER A 198 -13.13 -27.14 13.34
C SER A 198 -12.11 -26.26 12.61
N THR A 199 -12.59 -25.43 11.68
CA THR A 199 -11.79 -24.47 10.94
C THR A 199 -11.39 -23.28 11.81
N HIS A 200 -10.17 -22.75 11.59
CA HIS A 200 -9.64 -21.59 12.28
C HIS A 200 -8.90 -20.67 11.31
N TYR A 201 -9.23 -19.38 11.30
CA TYR A 201 -8.59 -18.38 10.43
C TYR A 201 -8.65 -18.72 8.94
N GLY A 202 -9.75 -19.35 8.50
CA GLY A 202 -10.03 -19.66 7.10
C GLY A 202 -9.46 -20.98 6.58
N VAL A 203 -8.81 -21.78 7.44
CA VAL A 203 -8.22 -23.09 7.07
C VAL A 203 -8.45 -24.14 8.16
N ASP A 204 -8.31 -25.42 7.82
CA ASP A 204 -8.29 -26.52 8.79
C ASP A 204 -6.97 -26.49 9.58
N ALA A 205 -7.03 -25.83 10.74
CA ALA A 205 -5.91 -25.68 11.64
C ALA A 205 -6.29 -26.13 13.06
N CYS A 206 -5.42 -26.90 13.71
CA CYS A 206 -5.65 -27.29 15.09
C CYS A 206 -5.63 -26.05 16.02
N ARG A 207 -6.26 -26.17 17.19
CA ARG A 207 -6.31 -25.10 18.21
C ARG A 207 -4.94 -24.54 18.58
N ALA A 208 -3.89 -25.35 18.56
CA ALA A 208 -2.54 -24.90 18.87
C ALA A 208 -1.96 -24.00 17.78
N CYS A 209 -2.17 -24.34 16.50
CA CYS A 209 -1.73 -23.53 15.35
C CYS A 209 -2.56 -22.26 15.22
N SER A 210 -3.87 -22.30 15.53
CA SER A 210 -4.71 -21.10 15.55
C SER A 210 -4.25 -20.12 16.63
N LEU A 211 -4.03 -20.56 17.86
CA LEU A 211 -3.52 -19.70 18.94
C LEU A 211 -2.11 -19.15 18.64
N PHE A 212 -1.25 -19.97 18.04
CA PHE A 212 0.07 -19.53 17.59
C PHE A 212 -0.04 -18.42 16.53
N PHE A 213 -0.84 -18.64 15.48
CA PHE A 213 -1.05 -17.69 14.40
C PHE A 213 -1.68 -16.40 14.90
N LYS A 214 -2.71 -16.48 15.76
CA LYS A 214 -3.33 -15.33 16.42
C LYS A 214 -2.31 -14.52 17.21
N ARG A 215 -1.44 -15.16 18.00
CA ARG A 215 -0.41 -14.47 18.77
C ARG A 215 0.63 -13.81 17.86
N ALA A 216 1.01 -14.46 16.76
CA ALA A 216 1.94 -13.90 15.80
C ALA A 216 1.34 -12.74 14.99
N MET A 217 0.06 -12.81 14.62
CA MET A 217 -0.67 -11.76 13.91
C MET A 217 -1.02 -10.56 14.80
N ILE A 218 -1.45 -10.82 16.04
CA ILE A 218 -1.74 -9.75 17.01
C ILE A 218 -0.47 -8.93 17.27
N VAL A 219 0.70 -9.57 17.36
CA VAL A 219 1.95 -8.85 17.60
C VAL A 219 2.61 -8.47 16.27
N THR A 220 2.25 -7.29 15.75
CA THR A 220 2.86 -6.67 14.57
C THR A 220 4.39 -6.53 14.73
N GLY A 221 5.16 -6.98 13.73
CA GLY A 221 6.62 -6.78 13.67
C GLY A 221 7.49 -7.88 14.29
N ILE A 222 6.92 -8.97 14.82
CA ILE A 222 7.75 -10.10 15.27
C ILE A 222 8.41 -10.77 14.05
N GLN A 223 9.73 -10.63 13.95
CA GLN A 223 10.54 -11.51 13.11
C GLN A 223 11.08 -12.66 13.97
N TYR A 224 10.57 -13.87 13.74
CA TYR A 224 11.18 -15.05 14.33
C TYR A 224 12.48 -15.37 13.57
N PRO A 225 13.64 -15.49 14.24
CA PRO A 225 14.85 -15.99 13.60
C PRO A 225 14.75 -17.50 13.40
N CYS A 226 15.16 -17.98 12.23
CA CYS A 226 15.29 -19.41 11.99
C CYS A 226 16.59 -19.93 12.63
N ARG A 227 16.48 -20.77 13.66
CA ARG A 227 17.65 -21.29 14.38
C ARG A 227 18.56 -22.21 13.53
N GLN A 228 18.02 -22.80 12.47
CA GLN A 228 18.76 -23.65 11.54
C GLN A 228 19.24 -22.92 10.28
N GLY A 229 18.86 -21.64 10.09
CA GLY A 229 19.25 -20.84 8.91
C GLY A 229 18.66 -21.27 7.56
N ALA A 230 18.17 -22.50 7.42
CA ALA A 230 17.72 -23.09 6.15
C ALA A 230 16.25 -22.79 5.78
N TYR A 231 15.48 -22.11 6.65
CA TYR A 231 14.06 -21.77 6.48
C TYR A 231 13.10 -22.92 6.11
N SER A 232 13.54 -24.17 6.24
CA SER A 232 12.83 -25.39 5.81
C SER A 232 12.61 -26.39 6.95
N CYS A 233 12.60 -25.93 8.20
CA CYS A 233 12.42 -26.80 9.36
C CYS A 233 11.05 -27.52 9.30
N THR A 234 11.03 -28.83 9.52
CA THR A 234 9.82 -29.65 9.55
C THR A 234 8.90 -29.25 10.72
N VAL A 235 7.62 -29.02 10.42
CA VAL A 235 6.57 -28.65 11.37
C VAL A 235 5.67 -29.86 11.58
N ALA A 236 5.87 -30.61 12.66
CA ALA A 236 5.08 -31.80 13.01
C ALA A 236 4.56 -31.72 14.47
N LYS A 237 3.54 -32.51 14.80
CA LYS A 237 2.84 -32.53 16.10
C LYS A 237 3.77 -32.75 17.31
N ASP A 238 4.82 -33.56 17.17
CA ASP A 238 5.59 -34.09 18.31
C ASP A 238 7.00 -33.48 18.49
N GLY A 239 7.38 -32.49 17.67
CA GLY A 239 8.71 -31.87 17.75
C GLY A 239 8.77 -30.75 18.78
N LYS A 240 9.20 -31.04 20.02
CA LYS A 240 9.35 -30.08 21.14
C LYS A 240 10.25 -28.84 20.89
N PHE A 241 10.76 -28.62 19.67
CA PHE A 241 11.47 -27.41 19.27
C PHE A 241 11.14 -26.97 17.82
N VAL A 242 9.86 -26.90 17.45
CA VAL A 242 9.45 -26.36 16.12
C VAL A 242 9.91 -24.91 15.96
N CYS A 243 10.71 -24.66 14.93
CA CYS A 243 11.14 -23.33 14.52
C CYS A 243 9.92 -22.40 14.36
N ARG A 244 9.83 -21.35 15.20
CA ARG A 244 8.70 -20.41 15.18
C ARG A 244 8.61 -19.69 13.83
N ARG A 245 9.74 -19.46 13.17
CA ARG A 245 9.78 -18.86 11.83
C ARG A 245 9.11 -19.75 10.79
N CYS A 246 9.61 -20.98 10.60
CA CYS A 246 9.04 -21.92 9.63
C CYS A 246 7.58 -22.28 9.93
N ARG A 247 7.19 -22.34 11.21
CA ARG A 247 5.79 -22.56 11.60
C ARG A 247 4.90 -21.39 11.18
N PHE A 248 5.36 -20.15 11.38
CA PHE A 248 4.62 -18.96 10.97
C PHE A 248 4.55 -18.83 9.45
N ASP A 249 5.67 -19.05 8.75
CA ASP A 249 5.72 -19.02 7.29
C ASP A 249 4.78 -20.09 6.70
N LYS A 250 4.70 -21.28 7.31
CA LYS A 250 3.72 -22.32 6.91
C LYS A 250 2.27 -21.92 7.18
N CYS A 251 1.97 -21.25 8.31
CA CYS A 251 0.63 -20.69 8.56
C CYS A 251 0.20 -19.69 7.48
N ILE A 252 1.13 -18.84 7.02
CA ILE A 252 0.87 -17.90 5.92
C ILE A 252 0.69 -18.66 4.60
N ALA A 253 1.57 -19.64 4.32
CA ALA A 253 1.55 -20.41 3.08
C ALA A 253 0.26 -21.21 2.89
N VAL A 254 -0.32 -21.75 3.97
CA VAL A 254 -1.62 -22.45 3.89
C VAL A 254 -2.81 -21.49 3.81
N GLY A 255 -2.60 -20.18 3.94
CA GLY A 255 -3.63 -19.16 3.76
C GLY A 255 -4.38 -18.75 5.02
N MET A 256 -3.78 -18.89 6.21
CA MET A 256 -4.42 -18.37 7.44
C MET A 256 -4.55 -16.85 7.38
N PHE A 257 -5.74 -16.33 7.72
CA PHE A 257 -6.04 -14.89 7.70
C PHE A 257 -6.63 -14.41 9.03
N TYR A 258 -6.14 -13.29 9.54
CA TYR A 258 -6.61 -12.66 10.78
C TYR A 258 -7.21 -11.28 10.46
N ASP A 259 -8.52 -11.14 10.65
CA ASP A 259 -9.31 -9.93 10.42
C ASP A 259 -9.59 -9.11 11.69
N GLY A 260 -9.21 -9.64 12.86
CA GLY A 260 -9.44 -8.99 14.14
C GLY A 260 -8.50 -7.80 14.38
N PRO A 261 -8.84 -6.91 15.34
CA PRO A 261 -7.96 -5.80 15.71
C PRO A 261 -6.61 -6.38 16.16
N THR A 262 -5.57 -6.06 15.42
CA THR A 262 -4.20 -6.25 15.88
C THR A 262 -4.02 -5.31 17.06
N LYS A 263 -3.98 -5.85 18.28
CA LYS A 263 -3.40 -5.11 19.39
C LYS A 263 -1.94 -4.96 19.02
N ILE A 264 -1.60 -3.82 18.42
CA ILE A 264 -0.26 -3.27 18.53
C ILE A 264 -0.02 -3.28 20.05
N ARG A 265 0.58 -4.36 20.58
CA ARG A 265 1.50 -4.16 21.69
C ARG A 265 2.36 -3.05 21.12
N GLU A 266 2.37 -1.91 21.79
CA GLU A 266 3.51 -1.03 21.75
C GLU A 266 4.74 -1.85 22.21
N LEU A 267 5.14 -2.87 21.44
CA LEU A 267 6.51 -3.00 21.04
C LEU A 267 6.78 -1.78 20.17
N ARG A 268 6.86 -0.61 20.84
CA ARG A 268 7.81 0.41 20.44
C ARG A 268 9.18 -0.28 20.55
N VAL A 269 9.54 -1.00 19.52
CA VAL A 269 10.75 -0.53 18.87
C VAL A 269 10.21 0.24 17.67
N ALA A 270 9.72 1.45 17.92
CA ALA A 270 9.78 2.47 16.88
C ALA A 270 11.21 2.35 16.36
N ILE A 271 11.38 2.11 15.06
CA ILE A 271 12.72 2.00 14.45
C ILE A 271 13.53 3.13 15.07
N PRO A 272 14.59 2.82 15.85
CA PRO A 272 15.27 3.82 16.67
C PRO A 272 15.57 5.00 15.77
N LEU A 273 15.24 6.22 16.20
CA LEU A 273 15.39 7.42 15.37
C LEU A 273 16.73 7.44 14.63
N LEU A 274 17.83 7.06 15.30
CA LEU A 274 19.16 7.01 14.71
C LEU A 274 19.28 6.03 13.53
N LEU A 275 18.61 4.88 13.61
CA LEU A 275 18.57 3.90 12.52
C LEU A 275 17.76 4.42 11.33
N ARG A 276 16.64 5.12 11.59
CA ARG A 276 15.83 5.77 10.54
C ARG A 276 16.62 6.88 9.86
N VAL A 277 17.22 7.76 10.65
CA VAL A 277 18.10 8.83 10.17
C VAL A 277 19.22 8.25 9.32
N GLY A 278 19.89 7.19 9.77
CA GLY A 278 20.96 6.56 9.00
C GLY A 278 20.50 5.99 7.65
N LYS A 279 19.31 5.40 7.59
CA LYS A 279 18.72 4.94 6.32
C LYS A 279 18.44 6.10 5.38
N GLU A 280 17.78 7.15 5.87
CA GLU A 280 17.42 8.31 5.05
C GLU A 280 18.65 9.13 4.65
N PHE A 281 19.68 9.20 5.48
CA PHE A 281 20.94 9.91 5.19
C PHE A 281 21.71 9.25 4.05
N LYS A 282 21.80 7.91 4.06
CA LYS A 282 22.38 7.15 2.93
C LYS A 282 21.58 7.35 1.65
N ALA A 283 20.26 7.29 1.75
CA ALA A 283 19.39 7.48 0.59
C ALA A 283 19.46 8.91 0.03
N LEU A 284 19.56 9.93 0.90
CA LEU A 284 19.81 11.33 0.54
C LEU A 284 21.08 11.46 -0.31
N ASN A 285 22.22 10.97 0.21
CA ASN A 285 23.51 11.10 -0.47
C ASN A 285 23.53 10.39 -1.82
N GLU A 286 22.91 9.22 -1.93
CA GLU A 286 22.81 8.47 -3.17
C GLU A 286 21.93 9.19 -4.21
N ARG A 287 20.73 9.64 -3.83
CA ARG A 287 19.84 10.38 -4.73
C ARG A 287 20.48 11.69 -5.22
N ARG A 288 21.15 12.41 -4.32
CA ARG A 288 21.92 13.60 -4.67
C ARG A 288 23.04 13.27 -5.64
N ARG A 289 23.84 12.23 -5.38
CA ARG A 289 24.93 11.81 -6.27
C ARG A 289 24.43 11.55 -7.69
N VAL A 290 23.35 10.78 -7.84
CA VAL A 290 22.76 10.47 -9.17
C VAL A 290 22.28 11.73 -9.90
N LYS A 291 21.64 12.67 -9.19
CA LYS A 291 21.13 13.91 -9.78
C LYS A 291 22.24 14.91 -10.11
N GLU A 292 23.16 15.13 -9.19
CA GLU A 292 24.26 16.09 -9.36
C GLU A 292 25.24 15.62 -10.45
N LEU A 293 25.53 14.31 -10.58
CA LEU A 293 26.36 13.79 -11.69
C LEU A 293 25.77 14.12 -13.07
N LYS A 294 24.44 14.09 -13.21
CA LYS A 294 23.78 14.44 -14.49
C LYS A 294 24.01 15.90 -14.89
N VAL A 295 24.15 16.78 -13.91
CA VAL A 295 24.45 18.20 -14.12
C VAL A 295 25.94 18.36 -14.42
N MET A 296 26.80 17.84 -13.55
CA MET A 296 28.25 18.05 -13.64
C MET A 296 28.89 17.39 -14.86
N ARG A 297 28.33 16.30 -15.39
CA ARG A 297 28.81 15.72 -16.67
C ARG A 297 28.67 16.66 -17.87
N LYS A 298 27.81 17.68 -17.80
CA LYS A 298 27.57 18.62 -18.91
C LYS A 298 28.50 19.83 -18.89
N CYS A 299 28.80 20.35 -17.70
CA CYS A 299 29.49 21.64 -17.52
C CYS A 299 30.63 21.63 -16.50
N GLY A 300 30.85 20.50 -15.82
CA GLY A 300 31.81 20.39 -14.72
C GLY A 300 33.23 20.07 -15.18
N LEU A 301 34.21 20.67 -14.52
CA LEU A 301 35.61 20.27 -14.65
C LEU A 301 35.88 19.06 -13.75
N ARG A 302 36.24 17.92 -14.34
CA ARG A 302 36.49 16.69 -13.59
C ARG A 302 37.77 16.81 -12.76
N MET A 303 37.67 16.46 -11.48
CA MET A 303 38.84 16.31 -10.61
C MET A 303 39.43 14.90 -10.82
N PRO A 304 40.76 14.78 -11.00
CA PRO A 304 41.42 13.47 -11.04
C PRO A 304 41.24 12.71 -9.72
N HIS A 305 40.49 11.61 -9.75
CA HIS A 305 40.35 10.69 -8.63
C HIS A 305 40.33 9.24 -9.14
N PRO A 306 41.04 8.30 -8.48
CA PRO A 306 41.27 6.95 -9.02
C PRO A 306 40.00 6.09 -9.07
N THR A 307 39.05 6.29 -8.16
CA THR A 307 37.90 5.37 -7.98
C THR A 307 36.54 6.01 -8.19
N GLU A 308 36.46 7.34 -8.17
CA GLU A 308 35.19 8.04 -8.03
C GLU A 308 35.12 9.19 -9.02
N GLU A 309 33.94 9.42 -9.58
CA GLU A 309 33.67 10.55 -10.45
C GLU A 309 33.31 11.77 -9.58
N ILE A 310 34.20 12.77 -9.59
CA ILE A 310 34.13 13.98 -8.77
C ILE A 310 34.56 15.17 -9.65
N TYR A 311 33.99 16.34 -9.37
CA TYR A 311 34.21 17.57 -10.11
C TYR A 311 34.63 18.72 -9.21
N TYR A 312 35.41 19.66 -9.73
CA TYR A 312 35.62 20.93 -9.06
C TYR A 312 34.30 21.72 -9.02
N VAL A 313 34.06 22.42 -7.91
CA VAL A 313 32.93 23.33 -7.80
C VAL A 313 33.02 24.45 -8.85
N SER A 314 31.89 24.83 -9.43
CA SER A 314 31.80 25.90 -10.44
C SER A 314 30.55 26.73 -10.24
N ALA A 315 30.63 28.05 -10.43
CA ALA A 315 29.47 28.93 -10.28
C ALA A 315 28.29 28.54 -11.19
N GLN A 316 28.59 28.09 -12.41
CA GLN A 316 27.58 27.76 -13.42
C GLN A 316 26.68 26.59 -13.01
N ALA A 317 27.21 25.61 -12.26
CA ALA A 317 26.48 24.44 -11.79
C ALA A 317 25.98 24.55 -10.34
N SER A 318 26.50 25.52 -9.57
CA SER A 318 26.15 25.69 -8.15
C SER A 318 24.65 25.84 -7.93
N ALA A 319 23.96 26.61 -8.77
CA ALA A 319 22.52 26.83 -8.65
C ALA A 319 21.73 25.51 -8.73
N ASP A 320 21.97 24.72 -9.78
CA ASP A 320 21.32 23.42 -9.97
C ASP A 320 21.64 22.44 -8.82
N ILE A 321 22.90 22.43 -8.35
CA ILE A 321 23.33 21.58 -7.23
C ILE A 321 22.60 21.97 -5.94
N TYR A 322 22.49 23.26 -5.63
CA TYR A 322 21.77 23.74 -4.45
C TYR A 322 20.28 23.41 -4.53
N THR A 323 19.63 23.57 -5.69
CA THR A 323 18.22 23.20 -5.88
C THR A 323 18.01 21.70 -5.65
N ILE A 324 18.90 20.85 -6.16
CA ILE A 324 18.89 19.40 -5.87
C ILE A 324 19.06 19.16 -4.36
N ALA A 325 20.01 19.85 -3.72
CA ALA A 325 20.27 19.70 -2.30
C ALA A 325 19.06 20.09 -1.43
N ILE A 326 18.36 21.19 -1.76
CA ILE A 326 17.15 21.66 -1.08
C ILE A 326 16.05 20.58 -1.13
N VAL A 327 15.72 20.09 -2.33
CA VAL A 327 14.63 19.11 -2.52
C VAL A 327 14.92 17.80 -1.79
N GLU A 328 16.18 17.35 -1.86
CA GLU A 328 16.58 16.10 -1.22
C GLU A 328 16.66 16.24 0.30
N ALA A 329 17.14 17.38 0.81
CA ALA A 329 17.13 17.68 2.23
C ALA A 329 15.70 17.76 2.79
N LEU A 330 14.75 18.31 2.04
CA LEU A 330 13.34 18.35 2.45
C LEU A 330 12.77 16.93 2.55
N THR A 331 13.07 16.07 1.57
CA THR A 331 12.67 14.66 1.60
C THR A 331 13.24 13.94 2.83
N PHE A 332 14.52 14.17 3.13
CA PHE A 332 15.15 13.63 4.35
C PHE A 332 14.43 14.14 5.61
N PHE A 333 14.18 15.45 5.69
CA PHE A 333 13.56 16.08 6.85
C PHE A 333 12.17 15.51 7.14
N GLU A 334 11.33 15.35 6.12
CA GLU A 334 9.96 14.82 6.27
C GLU A 334 9.92 13.33 6.61
N ASN A 335 10.88 12.54 6.11
CA ASN A 335 10.94 11.09 6.35
C ASN A 335 11.61 10.74 7.68
N ALA A 336 12.68 11.44 8.03
CA ALA A 336 13.42 11.21 9.27
C ALA A 336 12.61 11.70 10.48
N PHE A 337 11.94 12.85 10.37
CA PHE A 337 11.26 13.53 11.48
C PHE A 337 9.75 13.74 11.23
N PRO A 338 8.96 12.66 11.09
CA PRO A 338 7.52 12.77 10.83
C PRO A 338 6.75 13.47 11.97
N THR A 339 7.31 13.52 13.19
CA THR A 339 6.75 14.23 14.34
C THR A 339 6.63 15.73 14.10
N LEU A 340 7.51 16.32 13.29
CA LEU A 340 7.48 17.76 12.96
C LEU A 340 6.31 18.14 12.05
N ARG A 341 5.56 17.18 11.49
CA ARG A 341 4.31 17.45 10.76
C ARG A 341 3.21 18.04 11.67
N GLN A 342 3.38 17.94 12.98
CA GLN A 342 2.46 18.51 13.97
C GLN A 342 2.63 20.02 14.16
N LEU A 343 3.73 20.61 13.66
CA LEU A 343 3.99 22.04 13.76
C LEU A 343 3.30 22.82 12.65
N GLU A 344 3.10 24.12 12.89
CA GLU A 344 2.62 25.01 11.86
C GLU A 344 3.62 25.10 10.70
N ARG A 345 3.09 25.34 9.49
CA ARG A 345 3.89 25.40 8.27
C ARG A 345 5.07 26.38 8.38
N ARG A 346 4.83 27.57 8.94
CA ARG A 346 5.86 28.62 9.09
C ARG A 346 7.00 28.21 10.02
N GLU A 347 6.66 27.57 11.15
CA GLU A 347 7.68 27.09 12.10
C GLU A 347 8.51 25.97 11.47
N ARG A 348 7.84 25.03 10.80
CA ARG A 348 8.50 23.92 10.11
C ARG A 348 9.45 24.42 9.00
N GLU A 349 9.02 25.42 8.23
CA GLU A 349 9.85 26.07 7.22
C GLU A 349 11.07 26.75 7.84
N SER A 350 10.91 27.45 8.96
CA SER A 350 12.02 28.09 9.68
C SER A 350 13.06 27.08 10.15
N ILE A 351 12.62 25.99 10.80
CA ILE A 351 13.49 24.89 11.25
C ILE A 351 14.23 24.27 10.06
N PHE A 352 13.52 24.03 8.95
CA PHE A 352 14.10 23.43 7.76
C PHE A 352 15.21 24.30 7.13
N LYS A 353 14.98 25.62 7.00
CA LYS A 353 15.97 26.55 6.42
C LYS A 353 17.28 26.53 7.21
N ASP A 354 17.20 26.50 8.54
CA ASP A 354 18.36 26.41 9.41
C ASP A 354 19.05 25.04 9.35
N PHE A 355 18.24 23.99 9.35
CA PHE A 355 18.70 22.62 9.33
C PHE A 355 19.44 22.24 8.04
N MET A 356 18.96 22.69 6.88
CA MET A 356 19.45 22.26 5.57
C MET A 356 20.93 22.60 5.34
N ILE A 357 21.36 23.81 5.72
CA ILE A 357 22.75 24.25 5.53
C ILE A 357 23.69 23.34 6.32
N LYS A 358 23.33 23.05 7.57
CA LYS A 358 24.08 22.14 8.45
C LYS A 358 24.07 20.70 7.93
N LEU A 359 22.93 20.20 7.46
CA LEU A 359 22.84 18.85 6.89
C LEU A 359 23.76 18.70 5.66
N ASN A 360 23.79 19.70 4.78
CA ASN A 360 24.67 19.72 3.62
C ASN A 360 26.15 19.73 4.02
N LEU A 361 26.50 20.50 5.06
CA LEU A 361 27.84 20.53 5.63
C LEU A 361 28.27 19.15 6.15
N ILE A 362 27.42 18.50 6.96
CA ILE A 362 27.71 17.16 7.51
C ILE A 362 27.83 16.12 6.39
N SER A 363 26.95 16.18 5.38
CA SER A 363 27.00 15.30 4.20
C SER A 363 28.29 15.48 3.39
N GLY A 364 28.72 16.72 3.14
CA GLY A 364 29.98 17.02 2.46
C GLY A 364 31.18 16.46 3.23
N TYR A 365 31.25 16.68 4.54
CA TYR A 365 32.37 16.16 5.34
C TYR A 365 32.36 14.64 5.49
N HIS A 366 31.19 14.01 5.57
CA HIS A 366 31.06 12.55 5.49
C HIS A 366 31.66 12.02 4.18
N GLY A 367 31.29 12.64 3.05
CA GLY A 367 31.86 12.30 1.74
C GLY A 367 33.37 12.50 1.66
N SER A 368 33.87 13.62 2.21
CA SER A 368 35.30 13.95 2.25
C SER A 368 36.10 12.86 2.95
N ARG A 369 35.62 12.43 4.13
CA ARG A 369 36.28 11.39 4.94
C ARG A 369 36.25 10.01 4.29
N ARG A 370 35.22 9.73 3.48
CA ARG A 370 35.07 8.49 2.71
C ARG A 370 36.05 8.43 1.54
N LEU A 371 36.28 9.56 0.88
CA LEU A 371 37.11 9.66 -0.32
C LEU A 371 38.60 9.84 0.02
N TRP A 372 38.91 10.73 0.95
CA TRP A 372 40.28 11.05 1.33
C TRP A 372 40.58 10.64 2.78
N LYS A 373 41.77 10.07 2.99
CA LYS A 373 42.25 9.69 4.33
C LYS A 373 42.73 10.88 5.15
N ASN A 374 43.21 11.93 4.49
CA ASN A 374 43.72 13.17 5.07
C ASN A 374 43.14 14.32 4.23
N CYS A 375 42.40 15.22 4.85
CA CYS A 375 41.54 16.16 4.15
C CYS A 375 41.93 17.60 4.49
N ARG A 376 43.24 17.88 4.49
CA ARG A 376 43.77 19.23 4.76
C ARG A 376 43.56 20.22 3.61
N THR A 377 43.71 19.75 2.38
CA THR A 377 43.65 20.58 1.18
C THR A 377 42.41 20.32 0.34
N LYS A 378 41.68 19.22 0.60
CA LYS A 378 40.55 18.78 -0.20
C LYS A 378 39.33 18.48 0.66
N ALA A 379 38.18 18.99 0.25
CA ALA A 379 36.90 18.75 0.91
C ALA A 379 35.77 18.66 -0.13
N MET A 380 34.83 17.75 0.06
CA MET A 380 33.58 17.72 -0.68
C MET A 380 32.67 18.85 -0.20
N LEU A 381 32.11 19.60 -1.15
CA LEU A 381 31.09 20.63 -0.89
C LEU A 381 29.67 20.11 -1.20
N SER A 382 29.56 19.06 -2.02
CA SER A 382 28.32 18.38 -2.34
C SER A 382 28.52 16.86 -2.45
N ALA A 383 27.56 16.11 -3.00
CA ALA A 383 27.71 14.67 -3.22
C ALA A 383 28.73 14.33 -4.34
N VAL A 384 29.04 15.27 -5.23
CA VAL A 384 29.93 15.07 -6.40
C VAL A 384 30.92 16.21 -6.63
N THR A 385 30.79 17.32 -5.91
CA THR A 385 31.68 18.48 -6.07
C THR A 385 32.64 18.62 -4.90
N CYS A 386 33.85 19.05 -5.21
CA CYS A 386 34.89 19.28 -4.23
C CYS A 386 35.58 20.63 -4.40
N TYR A 387 36.13 21.07 -3.28
CA TYR A 387 37.10 22.13 -3.16
C TYR A 387 38.51 21.53 -3.01
N ASP A 388 39.49 22.18 -3.64
CA ASP A 388 40.91 21.87 -3.49
C ASP A 388 41.64 23.20 -3.29
N THR A 389 42.31 23.39 -2.15
CA THR A 389 43.05 24.62 -1.82
C THR A 389 44.11 24.92 -2.87
N ASP A 390 44.66 23.88 -3.49
CA ASP A 390 45.73 23.96 -4.48
C ASP A 390 45.21 24.32 -5.88
N PHE A 391 43.88 24.26 -6.10
CA PHE A 391 43.25 24.53 -7.38
C PHE A 391 42.45 25.85 -7.34
N PRO A 392 42.70 26.81 -8.23
CA PRO A 392 41.94 28.05 -8.27
C PRO A 392 40.49 27.77 -8.66
N VAL A 393 39.55 28.16 -7.80
CA VAL A 393 38.12 28.03 -8.09
C VAL A 393 37.65 29.22 -8.90
N ASP A 394 37.17 28.98 -10.12
CA ASP A 394 36.57 30.04 -10.92
C ASP A 394 35.06 30.13 -10.65
N PHE A 395 34.69 31.08 -9.79
CA PHE A 395 33.29 31.43 -9.53
C PHE A 395 32.78 32.56 -10.43
N SER A 396 33.51 32.95 -11.49
CA SER A 396 33.05 34.05 -12.35
C SER A 396 31.85 33.65 -13.20
N ALA A 397 30.79 34.45 -13.16
CA ALA A 397 29.69 34.37 -14.13
C ALA A 397 30.19 34.83 -15.52
N PRO A 398 29.68 34.25 -16.62
CA PRO A 398 30.03 34.71 -17.96
C PRO A 398 29.66 36.20 -18.12
N GLY A 399 30.64 37.07 -18.37
CA GLY A 399 30.42 38.49 -18.70
C GLY A 399 30.70 39.54 -17.61
N ALA A 400 30.98 39.16 -16.36
CA ALA A 400 31.32 40.13 -15.31
C ALA A 400 32.80 40.54 -15.38
N ALA A 401 33.14 41.62 -16.10
CA ALA A 401 34.54 42.02 -16.34
C ALA A 401 35.22 42.70 -15.14
N ASP A 402 34.46 43.38 -14.27
CA ASP A 402 35.02 44.18 -13.18
C ASP A 402 34.88 43.46 -11.82
N ASN A 403 35.93 43.50 -10.98
CA ASN A 403 36.04 42.91 -9.64
C ASN A 403 36.13 41.36 -9.51
N LYS A 404 36.57 40.65 -10.56
CA LYS A 404 36.75 39.17 -10.50
C LYS A 404 37.71 38.69 -9.40
N GLU A 405 38.84 39.37 -9.22
CA GLU A 405 39.91 38.87 -8.36
C GLU A 405 39.64 39.05 -6.85
N PRO A 406 39.19 40.22 -6.37
CA PRO A 406 38.79 40.38 -4.97
C PRO A 406 37.64 39.44 -4.58
N PHE A 407 36.70 39.20 -5.51
CA PHE A 407 35.59 38.27 -5.34
C PHE A 407 36.07 36.82 -5.20
N LYS A 408 36.93 36.36 -6.13
CA LYS A 408 37.56 35.03 -6.06
C LYS A 408 38.35 34.84 -4.76
N MET A 409 39.13 35.84 -4.36
CA MET A 409 39.90 35.80 -3.11
C MET A 409 39.01 35.72 -1.87
N SER A 410 37.91 36.48 -1.84
CA SER A 410 37.00 36.47 -0.69
C SER A 410 36.18 35.16 -0.58
N ILE A 411 35.77 34.56 -1.71
CA ILE A 411 35.16 33.22 -1.69
C ILE A 411 36.17 32.17 -1.20
N ARG A 412 37.41 32.24 -1.70
CA ARG A 412 38.47 31.33 -1.27
C ARG A 412 38.72 31.41 0.23
N ALA A 413 38.88 32.63 0.75
CA ALA A 413 39.07 32.86 2.18
C ALA A 413 37.92 32.28 3.01
N HIS A 414 36.68 32.45 2.56
CA HIS A 414 35.51 31.89 3.25
C HIS A 414 35.49 30.35 3.27
N ILE A 415 35.80 29.72 2.14
CA ILE A 415 35.88 28.25 2.08
C ILE A 415 37.04 27.76 2.95
N ASP A 416 38.19 28.43 2.91
CA ASP A 416 39.36 28.08 3.73
C ASP A 416 39.05 28.19 5.23
N ASP A 417 38.36 29.24 5.67
CA ASP A 417 37.91 29.41 7.06
C ASP A 417 37.02 28.23 7.49
N HIS A 418 36.07 27.82 6.65
CA HIS A 418 35.16 26.72 6.93
C HIS A 418 35.90 25.38 7.09
N VAL A 419 36.81 25.10 6.16
CA VAL A 419 37.64 23.89 6.17
C VAL A 419 38.54 23.90 7.40
N ASN A 420 39.17 25.02 7.73
CA ASN A 420 40.09 25.14 8.87
C ASN A 420 39.39 25.01 10.23
N MET A 421 38.13 25.42 10.35
CA MET A 421 37.34 25.24 11.58
C MET A 421 36.91 23.78 11.78
N PHE A 422 36.46 23.10 10.73
CA PHE A 422 35.81 21.79 10.87
C PHE A 422 36.76 20.59 10.72
N MET A 423 37.73 20.67 9.80
CA MET A 423 38.57 19.53 9.42
C MET A 423 39.49 19.03 10.54
N PRO A 424 40.18 19.89 11.30
CA PRO A 424 41.05 19.41 12.39
C PRO A 424 40.26 18.64 13.46
N LEU A 425 39.03 19.06 13.75
CA LEU A 425 38.15 18.38 14.68
C LEU A 425 37.72 17.02 14.11
N LEU A 426 37.27 16.99 12.87
CA LEU A 426 36.80 15.76 12.23
C LEU A 426 37.92 14.70 12.11
N GLU A 427 39.14 15.11 11.77
CA GLU A 427 40.31 14.23 11.73
C GLU A 427 40.66 13.65 13.10
N ARG A 428 40.58 14.47 14.15
CA ARG A 428 40.85 14.07 15.53
C ARG A 428 39.81 13.08 16.06
N LEU A 429 38.52 13.33 15.80
CA LEU A 429 37.42 12.57 16.40
C LEU A 429 37.22 11.19 15.77
N ARG A 430 37.60 11.02 14.50
CA ARG A 430 37.47 9.76 13.76
C ARG A 430 36.06 9.16 13.95
N LEU A 431 35.07 9.94 13.52
CA LEU A 431 33.67 9.55 13.65
C LEU A 431 33.37 8.26 12.88
N LYS A 432 32.48 7.45 13.45
CA LYS A 432 31.86 6.27 12.87
C LYS A 432 30.58 6.67 12.14
N GLU A 433 30.09 5.78 11.28
CA GLU A 433 28.88 6.03 10.48
C GLU A 433 27.68 6.42 11.35
N GLU A 434 27.46 5.71 12.45
CA GLU A 434 26.36 5.99 13.37
C GLU A 434 26.47 7.36 14.04
N GLU A 435 27.70 7.83 14.28
CA GLU A 435 27.94 9.17 14.85
C GLU A 435 27.70 10.27 13.81
N TYR A 436 28.02 10.03 12.53
CA TYR A 436 27.65 10.94 11.44
C TYR A 436 26.14 11.05 11.30
N HIS A 437 25.42 9.94 11.39
CA HIS A 437 23.95 9.95 11.37
C HIS A 437 23.39 10.73 12.56
N ALA A 438 23.96 10.54 13.76
CA ALA A 438 23.52 11.27 14.93
C ALA A 438 23.79 12.76 14.80
N LEU A 439 24.99 13.15 14.32
CA LEU A 439 25.36 14.54 14.07
C LEU A 439 24.41 15.18 13.06
N ALA A 440 24.11 14.49 11.95
CA ALA A 440 23.17 14.95 10.94
C ALA A 440 21.74 15.15 11.47
N ALA A 441 21.35 14.52 12.57
CA ALA A 441 20.07 14.77 13.24
C ALA A 441 20.17 15.84 14.35
N LEU A 442 21.26 15.84 15.12
CA LEU A 442 21.50 16.81 16.19
C LEU A 442 21.57 18.24 15.68
N THR A 443 22.08 18.45 14.47
CA THR A 443 22.09 19.78 13.83
C THR A 443 20.70 20.37 13.67
N MET A 444 19.63 19.57 13.64
CA MET A 444 18.26 20.09 13.60
C MET A 444 17.78 20.61 14.97
N THR A 445 18.32 20.05 16.06
CA THR A 445 17.83 20.32 17.41
C THR A 445 18.38 21.62 17.98
N ASP A 446 19.54 22.06 17.52
CA ASP A 446 20.12 23.37 17.88
C ASP A 446 19.63 24.42 16.87
N GLN A 447 18.74 25.32 17.30
CA GLN A 447 18.10 26.35 16.47
C GLN A 447 18.38 27.75 17.03
N ASP A 448 18.80 28.67 16.17
CA ASP A 448 19.02 30.09 16.55
C ASP A 448 17.73 30.94 16.49
N VAL A 449 16.65 30.37 15.95
CA VAL A 449 15.38 31.08 15.75
C VAL A 449 14.48 30.95 16.98
N GLN A 450 13.74 32.00 17.33
CA GLN A 450 12.69 31.90 18.34
C GLN A 450 11.55 31.01 17.83
N LEU A 451 11.37 29.87 18.48
CA LEU A 451 10.34 28.87 18.18
C LEU A 451 9.27 28.87 19.27
N SER A 452 8.07 28.39 18.97
CA SER A 452 7.07 28.16 20.02
C SER A 452 7.55 27.13 21.04
N GLU A 453 6.99 27.19 22.25
CA GLU A 453 7.27 26.22 23.30
C GLU A 453 6.96 24.78 22.85
N ARG A 454 5.92 24.61 22.00
CA ARG A 454 5.58 23.32 21.39
C ARG A 454 6.69 22.81 20.47
N ALA A 455 7.22 23.66 19.60
CA ALA A 455 8.30 23.30 18.69
C ALA A 455 9.59 22.98 19.45
N GLN A 456 9.94 23.75 20.48
CA GLN A 456 11.08 23.48 21.34
C GLN A 456 10.96 22.11 22.02
N ARG A 457 9.82 21.80 22.64
CA ARG A 457 9.58 20.48 23.26
C ARG A 457 9.74 19.33 22.27
N LEU A 458 9.23 19.47 21.03
CA LEU A 458 9.42 18.42 20.01
C LEU A 458 10.89 18.24 19.61
N LEU A 459 11.66 19.32 19.51
CA LEU A 459 13.10 19.23 19.22
C LEU A 459 13.86 18.61 20.40
N ASP A 460 13.49 18.93 21.63
CA ASP A 460 14.06 18.34 22.85
C ASP A 460 13.76 16.84 22.96
N ASP A 461 12.54 16.43 22.62
CA ASP A 461 12.14 15.02 22.56
C ASP A 461 12.99 14.25 21.53
N ILE A 462 13.16 14.83 20.34
CA ILE A 462 14.01 14.28 19.27
C ILE A 462 15.47 14.17 19.75
N ARG A 463 16.00 15.23 20.37
CA ARG A 463 17.36 15.27 20.92
C ARG A 463 17.57 14.19 21.97
N THR A 464 16.61 14.03 22.87
CA THR A 464 16.63 13.01 23.92
C THR A 464 16.63 11.60 23.32
N GLU A 465 15.83 11.35 22.29
CA GLU A 465 15.81 10.07 21.58
C GLU A 465 17.16 9.78 20.89
N ILE A 466 17.78 10.77 20.25
CA ILE A 466 19.11 10.65 19.63
C ILE A 466 20.16 10.26 20.69
N PHE A 467 20.18 10.94 21.84
CA PHE A 467 21.13 10.62 22.90
C PHE A 467 20.91 9.22 23.50
N ALA A 468 19.65 8.81 23.66
CA ALA A 468 19.34 7.45 24.11
C ALA A 468 19.82 6.39 23.09
N ASN A 469 19.66 6.67 21.80
CA ASN A 469 20.14 5.78 20.73
C ASN A 469 21.67 5.74 20.66
N LEU A 470 22.34 6.89 20.77
CA LEU A 470 23.81 6.97 20.84
C LEU A 470 24.37 6.27 22.08
N HIS A 471 23.72 6.43 23.24
CA HIS A 471 24.08 5.71 24.46
C HIS A 471 24.06 4.20 24.24
N ALA A 472 22.98 3.69 23.63
CA ALA A 472 22.84 2.27 23.32
C ALA A 472 23.93 1.82 22.33
N TYR A 473 24.22 2.60 21.28
CA TYR A 473 25.30 2.31 20.33
C TYR A 473 26.67 2.24 21.01
N TYR A 474 27.03 3.23 21.83
CA TYR A 474 28.32 3.25 22.52
C TYR A 474 28.50 2.10 23.52
N ARG A 475 27.43 1.75 24.24
CA ARG A 475 27.46 0.67 25.24
C ARG A 475 27.40 -0.73 24.63
N ASN A 476 26.51 -0.94 23.66
CA ASN A 476 26.19 -2.27 23.15
C ASN A 476 27.06 -2.64 21.94
N ASP A 477 27.27 -1.70 21.02
CA ASP A 477 27.93 -1.99 19.74
C ASP A 477 29.43 -1.70 19.81
N LEU A 478 29.83 -0.57 20.40
CA LEU A 478 31.25 -0.23 20.60
C LEU A 478 31.82 -0.76 21.93
N ALA A 479 30.98 -1.29 22.83
CA ALA A 479 31.37 -1.83 24.13
C ALA A 479 32.22 -0.86 24.99
N LEU A 480 31.97 0.46 24.89
CA LEU A 480 32.72 1.47 25.63
C LEU A 480 32.26 1.53 27.09
N LYS A 481 33.22 1.46 28.03
CA LYS A 481 32.93 1.61 29.47
C LYS A 481 32.65 3.07 29.86
N ASP A 482 33.40 4.00 29.30
CA ASP A 482 33.19 5.43 29.40
C ASP A 482 33.34 6.05 28.02
N TYR A 483 32.30 6.76 27.57
CA TYR A 483 32.25 7.44 26.29
C TYR A 483 31.98 8.94 26.47
N SER A 484 32.04 9.47 27.70
CA SER A 484 31.68 10.85 28.03
C SER A 484 32.50 11.86 27.21
N THR A 485 33.81 11.63 27.09
CA THR A 485 34.69 12.45 26.24
C THR A 485 34.31 12.37 24.77
N ARG A 486 33.93 11.18 24.28
CA ARG A 486 33.54 10.97 22.87
C ARG A 486 32.23 11.69 22.55
N LEU A 487 31.25 11.62 23.45
CA LEU A 487 30.00 12.36 23.34
C LEU A 487 30.22 13.88 23.44
N GLY A 488 31.02 14.34 24.40
CA GLY A 488 31.36 15.76 24.55
C GLY A 488 32.03 16.33 23.30
N ASN A 489 32.95 15.58 22.72
CA ASN A 489 33.58 15.91 21.46
C ASN A 489 32.59 15.98 20.27
N LEU A 490 31.63 15.05 20.19
CA LEU A 490 30.58 15.08 19.18
C LEU A 490 29.72 16.35 19.31
N MET A 491 29.42 16.77 20.54
CA MET A 491 28.69 18.00 20.80
C MET A 491 29.49 19.26 20.45
N SER A 492 30.80 19.28 20.73
CA SER A 492 31.67 20.37 20.27
C SER A 492 31.63 20.50 18.76
N LEU A 493 31.64 19.38 18.02
CA LEU A 493 31.53 19.41 16.57
C LEU A 493 30.15 19.89 16.09
N ASN A 494 29.07 19.54 16.79
CA ASN A 494 27.73 20.07 16.48
C ASN A 494 27.68 21.60 16.65
N HIS A 495 28.33 22.13 17.69
CA HIS A 495 28.46 23.56 17.90
C HIS A 495 29.27 24.23 16.80
N THR A 496 30.41 23.65 16.40
CA THR A 496 31.19 24.17 15.26
C THR A 496 30.37 24.17 13.97
N ALA A 497 29.51 23.16 13.74
CA ALA A 497 28.60 23.17 12.60
C ALA A 497 27.61 24.34 12.63
N GLN A 498 27.15 24.74 13.83
CA GLN A 498 26.32 25.93 14.02
C GLN A 498 27.07 27.22 13.68
N GLU A 499 28.30 27.38 14.21
CA GLU A 499 29.13 28.55 13.93
C GLU A 499 29.40 28.72 12.44
N VAL A 500 29.76 27.63 11.75
CA VAL A 500 29.97 27.62 10.30
C VAL A 500 28.69 27.99 9.55
N CYS A 501 27.51 27.53 10.00
CA CYS A 501 26.23 27.93 9.41
C CYS A 501 25.98 29.44 9.53
N SER A 502 26.28 30.02 10.70
CA SER A 502 26.13 31.46 10.93
C SER A 502 27.08 32.29 10.06
N ILE A 503 28.34 31.88 9.91
CA ILE A 503 29.30 32.52 9.00
C ILE A 503 28.83 32.40 7.55
N PHE A 504 28.36 31.21 7.13
CA PHE A 504 27.83 30.97 5.79
C PHE A 504 26.65 31.88 5.45
N ARG A 505 25.72 32.10 6.40
CA ARG A 505 24.58 33.02 6.22
C ARG A 505 25.02 34.47 6.04
N VAL A 506 25.94 34.95 6.88
CA VAL A 506 26.47 36.31 6.77
C VAL A 506 27.17 36.49 5.42
N PHE A 507 27.95 35.49 5.01
CA PHE A 507 28.59 35.45 3.71
C PHE A 507 27.58 35.51 2.57
N PHE A 508 26.62 34.59 2.50
CA PHE A 508 25.59 34.61 1.45
C PHE A 508 24.83 35.93 1.41
N ARG A 509 24.44 36.48 2.57
CA ARG A 509 23.77 37.78 2.65
C ARG A 509 24.63 38.91 2.10
N PHE A 510 25.89 39.02 2.54
CA PHE A 510 26.85 40.03 2.06
C PHE A 510 26.99 39.97 0.53
N TYR A 511 27.11 38.75 -0.01
CA TYR A 511 27.33 38.55 -1.44
C TYR A 511 26.11 38.87 -2.29
N PHE A 512 24.91 38.56 -1.80
CA PHE A 512 23.67 38.96 -2.46
C PHE A 512 23.45 40.46 -2.47
N THR A 513 23.68 41.15 -1.34
CA THR A 513 23.43 42.60 -1.31
C THR A 513 24.53 43.43 -1.98
N ILE A 514 25.78 42.99 -1.96
CA ILE A 514 26.92 43.82 -2.43
C ILE A 514 27.33 43.50 -3.85
N PHE A 515 27.28 42.22 -4.27
CA PHE A 515 27.72 41.81 -5.60
C PHE A 515 26.56 41.57 -6.59
N ASP A 516 25.32 41.89 -6.19
CA ASP A 516 24.10 41.74 -7.01
C ASP A 516 24.04 40.38 -7.72
N LEU A 517 24.44 39.33 -6.98
CA LEU A 517 24.44 37.97 -7.49
C LEU A 517 22.99 37.53 -7.69
N HIS A 518 22.49 37.61 -8.92
CA HIS A 518 21.15 37.16 -9.23
C HIS A 518 21.06 35.65 -8.98
N MET A 519 20.31 35.24 -7.96
CA MET A 519 19.82 33.87 -7.86
C MET A 519 18.86 33.66 -9.02
N ALA A 520 19.24 32.83 -9.99
CA ALA A 520 18.29 32.43 -11.03
C ALA A 520 17.08 31.67 -10.44
N ASP A 521 17.24 31.11 -9.23
CA ASP A 521 16.23 30.29 -8.56
C ASP A 521 15.70 30.94 -7.26
N ARG A 522 14.38 31.18 -7.24
CA ARG A 522 13.63 31.73 -6.09
C ARG A 522 13.74 30.87 -4.84
N ALA A 523 13.88 29.55 -4.99
CA ALA A 523 14.01 28.63 -3.86
C ALA A 523 15.31 28.85 -3.07
N MET A 524 16.41 29.19 -3.75
CA MET A 524 17.66 29.52 -3.08
C MET A 524 17.57 30.85 -2.34
N ALA A 525 16.99 31.88 -2.98
CA ALA A 525 16.77 33.16 -2.31
C ALA A 525 15.95 32.99 -1.02
N GLU A 526 14.85 32.23 -1.07
CA GLU A 526 14.00 32.00 0.11
C GLU A 526 14.69 31.17 1.22
N CYS A 527 15.70 30.36 0.91
CA CYS A 527 16.39 29.53 1.91
C CYS A 527 17.62 30.20 2.52
N PHE A 528 18.29 31.08 1.78
CA PHE A 528 19.57 31.69 2.18
C PHE A 528 19.46 33.18 2.55
N LEU A 529 18.38 33.86 2.17
CA LEU A 529 18.01 35.23 2.60
C LEU A 529 16.81 35.17 3.54
#